data_AF-A0A1H6S2K2-F1
#
_entry.id   AF-A0A1H6S2K2-F1
#
_cell.length_a   1.000
_cell.length_b   1.000
_cell.length_c   1.000
_cell.angle_alpha   90.00
_cell.angle_beta   90.00
_cell.angle_gamma   90.00
#
_symmetry.space_group_name_H-M   'P 1'
#
loop_
_entity.id
_entity.type
_entity.pdbx_description
1 polymer ?
#
loop_
_entity_poly.entity_id
_entity_poly.type
_entity_poly.pdbx_seq_one_letter_code
_entity_poly.pdbx_strand_id
1 'polypeptide(L)' 'MDKYKTKMTISKWFSFINLEKLSGKSQKAIQSFDAYVKKLTFDRALKLFLFAINDETNSLRHLDNQLVNPKLRKAIGVD' A
#
# COMPACT_ATOMS: atom_id res chain seq x y z
N MET A 1 -16.99 3.33 8.17
CA MET A 1 -17.18 3.03 6.73
C MET A 1 -17.24 1.52 6.55
N ASP A 2 -18.14 1.00 5.69
CA ASP A 2 -18.30 -0.45 5.52
C ASP A 2 -17.03 -1.12 4.98
N LYS A 3 -16.61 -2.23 5.60
CA LYS A 3 -15.31 -2.87 5.36
C LYS A 3 -15.12 -3.35 3.92
N TYR A 4 -16.22 -3.69 3.24
CA TYR A 4 -16.20 -4.06 1.83
C TYR A 4 -16.04 -2.84 0.91
N LYS A 5 -16.62 -1.69 1.30
CA LYS A 5 -16.42 -0.44 0.56
C LYS A 5 -14.97 0.01 0.59
N THR A 6 -14.27 -0.08 1.72
CA THR A 6 -12.86 0.36 1.84
C THR A 6 -11.91 -0.41 0.91
N LYS A 7 -11.98 -1.75 0.88
CA LYS A 7 -11.14 -2.57 -0.01
C LYS A 7 -11.42 -2.28 -1.49
N MET A 8 -12.69 -2.18 -1.85
CA MET A 8 -13.10 -1.92 -3.23
C MET A 8 -12.64 -0.50 -3.67
N THR A 9 -12.69 0.48 -2.78
CA THR A 9 -12.22 1.85 -3.04
C THR A 9 -10.70 1.90 -3.22
N ILE A 10 -9.91 1.25 -2.36
CA ILE A 10 -8.45 1.23 -2.46
C ILE A 10 -7.99 0.62 -3.79
N SER A 11 -8.49 -0.57 -4.14
CA SER A 11 -8.14 -1.21 -5.41
C SER A 11 -8.56 -0.38 -6.62
N LYS A 12 -9.69 0.31 -6.53
CA LYS A 12 -10.17 1.21 -7.60
C LYS A 12 -9.29 2.44 -7.76
N TRP A 13 -8.79 3.03 -6.68
CA TRP A 13 -7.82 4.13 -6.74
C TRP A 13 -6.53 3.72 -7.44
N PHE A 14 -6.01 2.53 -7.14
CA PHE A 14 -4.78 2.03 -7.78
C PHE A 14 -4.97 1.56 -9.22
N SER A 15 -6.18 1.15 -9.63
CA SER A 15 -6.44 0.70 -11.00
C SER A 15 -6.19 1.77 -12.08
N PHE A 16 -6.17 3.05 -11.69
CA PHE A 16 -5.86 4.16 -12.59
C PHE A 16 -4.36 4.45 -12.70
N ILE A 17 -3.54 3.89 -11.81
CA ILE A 17 -2.09 4.13 -11.77
C ILE A 17 -1.40 3.03 -12.58
N ASN A 18 -0.91 3.39 -13.77
CA ASN A 18 -0.04 2.51 -14.54
C ASN A 18 1.43 2.86 -14.23
N LEU A 19 2.05 2.07 -13.36
CA LEU A 19 3.44 2.26 -12.93
C LEU A 19 4.45 2.12 -14.09
N GLU A 20 4.11 1.34 -15.12
CA GLU A 20 4.95 1.11 -16.31
C GLU A 20 4.92 2.29 -17.29
N LYS A 21 3.92 3.18 -17.17
CA LYS A 21 3.84 4.42 -17.98
C LYS A 21 4.46 5.64 -17.28
N LEU A 22 5.01 5.47 -16.08
CA LEU A 22 5.73 6.54 -15.39
C LEU A 22 7.03 6.89 -16.11
N SER A 23 7.58 8.08 -15.83
CA SER A 23 8.89 8.48 -16.37
C SER A 23 9.97 7.46 -16.03
N GLY A 24 10.98 7.30 -16.90
CA GLY A 24 12.08 6.36 -16.65
C GLY A 24 12.83 6.62 -15.33
N LYS A 25 12.87 7.88 -14.87
CA LYS A 25 13.43 8.24 -13.55
C LYS A 25 12.58 7.68 -12.40
N SER A 26 11.26 7.80 -12.50
CA SER A 26 10.32 7.27 -11.52
C SER A 26 10.36 5.75 -11.47
N GLN A 27 10.42 5.08 -12.62
CA GLN A 27 10.55 3.62 -12.69
C GLN A 27 11.83 3.12 -12.01
N LYS A 28 12.97 3.78 -12.27
CA LYS A 28 14.25 3.46 -11.60
C LYS A 28 14.18 3.66 -10.09
N ALA A 29 13.50 4.70 -9.62
CA ALA A 29 13.31 4.92 -8.19
C ALA A 29 12.46 3.81 -7.54
N ILE A 30 11.38 3.38 -8.21
CA ILE A 30 10.53 2.27 -7.77
C ILE A 30 11.34 0.96 -7.72
N GLN A 31 12.09 0.64 -8.77
CA GLN A 31 12.95 -0.55 -8.80
C GLN A 31 14.00 -0.55 -7.67
N SER A 32 14.59 0.62 -7.41
CA SER A 32 15.57 0.78 -6.32
C SER A 32 14.92 0.58 -4.95
N PHE A 33 13.70 1.10 -4.76
CA PHE A 33 12.91 0.89 -3.55
C PHE A 33 12.59 -0.59 -3.33
N ASP A 34 12.08 -1.26 -4.37
CA ASP A 34 11.73 -2.68 -4.32
C ASP A 34 12.95 -3.58 -4.07
N ALA A 35 14.11 -3.22 -4.60
CA ALA A 35 15.37 -3.94 -4.38
C ALA A 35 15.86 -3.83 -2.92
N TYR A 36 15.66 -2.67 -2.28
CA TYR A 36 16.11 -2.41 -0.92
C TYR A 36 15.24 -3.14 0.12
N VAL A 37 13.92 -3.20 -0.08
CA VAL A 37 12.98 -3.78 0.90
C VAL A 37 12.25 -5.00 0.33
N LYS A 38 12.89 -6.18 0.43
CA LYS A 38 12.35 -7.45 -0.12
C LYS A 38 10.90 -7.80 0.28
N LYS A 39 10.39 -7.27 1.39
CA LYS A 39 9.02 -7.57 1.89
C LYS A 39 8.00 -6.45 1.64
N LEU A 40 8.45 -5.21 1.43
CA LEU A 40 7.59 -4.04 1.25
C LEU A 40 7.88 -3.40 -0.10
N THR A 41 7.22 -3.92 -1.14
CA THR A 41 7.29 -3.31 -2.47
C THR A 41 6.58 -1.95 -2.47
N PHE A 42 6.89 -1.13 -3.45
CA PHE A 42 6.31 0.20 -3.65
C PHE A 42 4.78 0.14 -3.75
N ASP A 43 4.24 -0.85 -4.46
CA ASP A 43 2.80 -1.13 -4.52
C ASP A 43 2.20 -1.39 -3.13
N ARG A 44 2.87 -2.22 -2.31
CA ARG A 44 2.42 -2.52 -0.94
C ARG A 44 2.50 -1.29 -0.04
N ALA A 45 3.55 -0.49 -0.18
CA ALA A 45 3.73 0.76 0.56
C ALA A 45 2.60 1.76 0.25
N LEU A 46 2.24 1.91 -1.03
CA LEU A 46 1.14 2.78 -1.44
C LEU A 46 -0.21 2.30 -0.89
N LYS A 47 -0.49 0.99 -0.93
CA LYS A 47 -1.70 0.41 -0.32
C LYS A 47 -1.76 0.64 1.19
N LEU A 48 -0.61 0.53 1.87
CA LEU A 48 -0.46 0.83 3.30
C LEU A 48 -0.80 2.29 3.62
N PHE A 49 -0.24 3.24 2.88
CA PHE A 49 -0.51 4.66 3.09
C PHE A 49 -1.97 5.02 2.81
N LEU A 50 -2.56 4.47 1.74
CA LEU A 50 -3.97 4.75 1.45
C LEU A 50 -4.90 4.17 2.51
N PHE A 51 -4.59 2.98 3.03
CA PHE A 51 -5.29 2.43 4.19
C PHE A 51 -5.17 3.35 5.40
N ALA A 52 -3.96 3.84 5.69
CA ALA A 52 -3.71 4.72 6.83
C ALA A 52 -4.49 6.02 6.75
N ILE A 53 -4.51 6.65 5.57
CA ILE A 53 -5.29 7.87 5.30
C ILE A 53 -6.78 7.58 5.47
N ASN A 54 -7.26 6.46 4.94
CA ASN A 54 -8.66 6.08 5.01
C ASN A 54 -9.14 5.73 6.43
N ASP A 55 -8.26 5.14 7.25
CA ASP A 55 -8.55 4.73 8.64
C ASP A 55 -8.16 5.83 9.65
N GLU A 56 -7.83 7.04 9.16
CA GLU A 56 -7.39 8.20 9.96
C GLU A 56 -6.31 7.82 10.98
N THR A 57 -5.37 6.97 10.57
CA THR A 57 -4.44 6.36 11.51
C THR A 57 -3.45 7.41 12.01
N ASN A 58 -3.48 7.69 13.31
CA ASN A 58 -2.75 8.80 13.93
C ASN A 58 -1.21 8.70 13.87
N SER A 59 -0.63 7.51 13.63
CA SER A 59 0.83 7.36 13.53
C SER A 59 1.28 6.06 12.87
N LEU A 60 2.56 6.03 12.42
CA LEU A 60 3.23 4.82 11.91
C LEU A 60 3.31 3.69 12.94
N ARG A 61 3.45 4.00 14.24
CA ARG A 61 3.38 2.99 15.31
C ARG A 61 2.00 2.34 15.41
N HIS A 62 0.96 3.11 15.15
CA HIS A 62 -0.40 2.61 15.17
C HIS A 62 -0.69 1.71 13.96
N LEU A 63 -0.10 2.05 12.80
CA LEU A 63 -0.04 1.18 11.62
C LEU A 63 0.71 -0.14 11.87
N ASP A 64 1.84 -0.10 12.58
CA ASP A 64 2.63 -1.29 12.91
C ASP A 64 1.84 -2.27 13.80
N ASN A 65 1.13 -1.75 14.80
CA ASN A 65 0.19 -2.55 15.59
C ASN A 65 -0.97 -3.11 14.75
N GLN A 66 -1.40 -2.39 13.70
CA GLN A 66 -2.40 -2.89 12.74
C GLN A 66 -1.80 -3.86 11.72
N LEU A 67 -0.49 -3.88 11.46
CA LEU A 67 0.18 -4.88 10.61
C LEU A 67 0.20 -6.27 11.24
N VAL A 68 0.11 -6.36 12.57
CA VAL A 68 -0.18 -7.62 13.28
C VAL A 68 -1.59 -8.13 12.96
N ASN A 69 -2.50 -7.25 12.50
CA ASN A 69 -3.84 -7.64 12.12
C ASN A 69 -3.82 -8.50 10.84
N PRO A 70 -4.28 -9.76 10.90
CA PRO A 70 -4.28 -10.66 9.74
C PRO A 70 -5.09 -10.11 8.56
N LYS A 71 -6.03 -9.19 8.82
CA LYS A 71 -6.85 -8.54 7.77
C LYS A 71 -6.06 -7.48 7.01
N LEU A 72 -5.12 -6.79 7.65
CA LEU A 72 -4.23 -5.82 7.02
C LEU A 72 -3.19 -6.56 6.16
N ARG A 73 -2.55 -7.60 6.71
CA ARG A 73 -1.66 -8.53 5.99
C ARG A 73 -2.28 -9.04 4.68
N LYS A 74 -3.55 -9.45 4.72
CA LYS A 74 -4.30 -9.88 3.53
C LYS A 74 -4.64 -8.74 2.55
N ALA A 75 -4.79 -7.50 3.01
CA ALA A 75 -5.04 -6.34 2.15
C ALA A 75 -3.77 -5.85 1.42
N ILE A 76 -2.61 -6.01 2.06
CA ILE A 76 -1.29 -5.66 1.50
C ILE A 76 -0.62 -6.86 0.81
N GLY A 77 -1.27 -8.02 0.78
CA GLY A 77 -0.76 -9.23 0.11
C GLY A 77 0.51 -9.80 0.74
N VAL A 78 0.67 -9.63 2.06
CA VAL A 78 1.75 -10.24 2.86
C VAL A 78 1.12 -11.41 3.63
N ASP A 79 1.17 -12.61 3.08
CA ASP A 79 0.77 -13.85 3.76
C ASP A 79 1.86 -14.28 4.75
#